data_AF-A0A397RSI3-F1
#
_entry.id   AF-A0A397RSI3-F1
#
_cell.length_a   1.000
_cell.length_b   1.000
_cell.length_c   1.000
_cell.angle_alpha   90.00
_cell.angle_beta   90.00
_cell.angle_gamma   90.00
#
_symmetry.space_group_name_H-M   'P 1'
#
loop_
_entity.id
_entity.type
_entity.pdbx_description
1 polymer ?
#
loop_
_entity_poly.entity_id
_entity_poly.type
_entity_poly.pdbx_seq_one_letter_code
_entity_poly.pdbx_strand_id
1 'polypeptide(L)'
;MITEAEKKAMRRESIRLAELDRISELEVAERKGRNKGIEEGKGIGIELGKELGIEEGKELGKELGKEESIKVMHSNGFDADFISKALSLDLEYVKHVLENN
;
A
#
# COMPACT_ATOMS: atom_id res chain seq x y z
N MET A 1 33.71 60.12 4.10
CA MET A 1 33.09 60.05 2.76
C MET A 1 33.35 58.65 2.24
N ILE A 2 32.32 57.85 2.00
CA ILE A 2 32.50 56.44 1.58
C ILE A 2 33.01 56.45 0.13
N THR A 3 34.08 55.71 -0.13
CA THR A 3 34.71 55.59 -1.45
C THR A 3 33.79 54.81 -2.41
N GLU A 4 33.96 55.01 -3.72
CA GLU A 4 33.20 54.23 -4.72
C GLU A 4 33.51 52.72 -4.65
N ALA A 5 34.71 52.36 -4.21
CA ALA A 5 35.09 50.97 -3.97
C ALA A 5 34.25 50.34 -2.84
N GLU A 6 34.09 51.05 -1.72
CA GLU A 6 33.27 50.61 -0.58
C GLU A 6 31.78 50.51 -0.95
N LYS A 7 31.23 51.48 -1.70
CA LYS A 7 29.84 51.39 -2.21
C LYS A 7 29.64 50.19 -3.14
N LYS A 8 30.63 49.87 -3.98
CA LYS A 8 30.60 48.69 -4.86
C LYS A 8 30.69 47.39 -4.08
N ALA A 9 31.51 47.34 -3.03
CA ALA A 9 31.59 46.20 -2.12
C ALA A 9 30.27 45.97 -1.38
N MET A 10 29.67 47.03 -0.82
CA MET A 10 28.36 46.94 -0.16
C MET A 10 27.27 46.42 -1.10
N ARG A 11 27.19 46.94 -2.34
CA ARG A 11 26.23 46.45 -3.34
C ARG A 11 26.41 44.97 -3.67
N ARG A 12 27.66 44.50 -3.80
CA ARG A 12 27.95 43.08 -4.04
C ARG A 12 27.51 42.21 -2.87
N GLU A 13 27.76 42.66 -1.65
CA GLU A 13 27.36 41.92 -0.45
C GLU A 13 25.84 41.87 -0.31
N SER A 14 25.13 42.96 -0.59
CA SER A 14 23.66 42.97 -0.58
C SER A 14 23.05 42.02 -1.61
N ILE A 15 23.62 41.96 -2.82
CA ILE A 15 23.17 41.00 -3.86
C ILE A 15 23.44 39.57 -3.39
N ARG A 16 24.62 39.31 -2.84
CA ARG A 16 25.00 37.99 -2.33
C ARG A 16 24.06 37.51 -1.23
N LEU A 17 23.71 38.38 -0.28
CA LEU A 17 22.77 38.03 0.79
C LEU A 17 21.38 37.72 0.22
N ALA A 18 20.88 38.53 -0.72
CA ALA A 18 19.59 38.27 -1.37
C ALA A 18 19.58 36.94 -2.16
N GLU A 19 20.71 36.58 -2.80
CA GLU A 19 20.86 35.28 -3.47
C GLU A 19 20.85 34.12 -2.47
N LEU A 20 21.53 34.25 -1.34
CA LEU A 20 21.54 33.23 -0.28
C LEU A 20 20.15 33.03 0.33
N ASP A 21 19.42 34.11 0.61
CA ASP A 21 18.05 34.04 1.10
C ASP A 21 17.15 33.30 0.11
N ARG A 22 17.25 33.64 -1.18
CA ARG A 22 16.49 32.97 -2.25
C ARG A 22 16.84 31.48 -2.36
N ILE A 23 18.11 31.12 -2.24
CA ILE A 23 18.55 29.71 -2.25
C ILE A 23 17.94 28.98 -1.05
N SER A 24 17.99 29.59 0.14
CA SER A 24 17.43 29.00 1.35
C SER A 24 15.92 28.76 1.23
N GLU A 25 15.17 29.73 0.68
CA GLU A 25 13.74 29.58 0.42
C GLU A 25 13.44 28.43 -0.54
N LEU A 26 14.21 28.31 -1.61
CA LEU A 26 14.07 27.23 -2.59
C LEU A 26 14.36 25.87 -1.96
N GLU A 27 15.41 25.74 -1.15
CA GLU A 27 15.73 24.50 -0.43
C GLU A 27 14.62 24.10 0.55
N VAL A 28 14.02 25.08 1.24
CA VAL A 28 12.88 24.83 2.12
C VAL A 28 11.65 24.38 1.33
N ALA A 29 11.37 25.03 0.20
CA ALA A 29 10.26 24.64 -0.67
C ALA A 29 10.44 23.23 -1.24
N GLU A 30 11.63 22.89 -1.71
CA GLU A 30 11.97 21.56 -2.22
C GLU A 30 11.83 20.49 -1.13
N ARG A 31 12.35 20.77 0.07
CA ARG A 31 12.22 19.87 1.22
C ARG A 31 10.77 19.63 1.59
N LYS A 32 9.94 20.68 1.64
CA LYS A 32 8.50 20.57 1.91
C LYS A 32 7.80 19.75 0.83
N GLY A 33 8.09 20.00 -0.45
CA GLY A 33 7.53 19.24 -1.56
C GLY A 33 7.89 17.76 -1.49
N ARG A 34 9.16 17.44 -1.25
CA ARG A 34 9.64 16.06 -1.08
C ARG A 34 8.96 15.37 0.11
N ASN A 35 8.91 16.03 1.26
CA ASN A 35 8.29 15.45 2.45
C ASN A 35 6.80 15.16 2.23
N LYS A 36 6.07 16.11 1.63
CA LYS A 36 4.66 15.93 1.30
C LYS A 36 4.45 14.76 0.34
N GLY A 37 5.26 14.67 -0.73
CA GLY A 37 5.16 13.55 -1.67
C GLY A 37 5.45 12.19 -1.03
N ILE A 38 6.40 12.10 -0.10
CA ILE A 38 6.67 10.87 0.65
C ILE A 38 5.50 10.52 1.58
N GLU A 39 4.93 11.49 2.28
CA GLU A 39 3.82 11.29 3.19
C GLU A 39 2.56 10.80 2.44
N GLU A 40 2.20 11.48 1.34
CA GLU A 40 1.07 11.11 0.48
C GLU A 40 1.30 9.72 -0.13
N GLY A 41 2.49 9.46 -0.68
CA GLY A 41 2.82 8.16 -1.28
C GLY A 41 2.75 7.01 -0.28
N LYS A 42 3.20 7.21 0.97
CA LYS A 42 3.07 6.21 2.04
C LYS A 42 1.61 6.00 2.44
N GLY A 43 0.83 7.08 2.56
CA GLY A 43 -0.59 6.99 2.88
C GLY A 43 -1.35 6.14 1.86
N ILE A 44 -1.21 6.48 0.58
CA ILE A 44 -1.84 5.76 -0.54
C ILE A 44 -1.38 4.29 -0.57
N GLY A 45 -0.07 4.05 -0.42
CA GLY A 45 0.46 2.68 -0.44
C GLY A 45 -0.07 1.80 0.69
N ILE A 46 -0.22 2.34 1.90
CA ILE A 46 -0.78 1.61 3.05
C ILE A 46 -2.26 1.31 2.86
N GLU A 47 -3.03 2.28 2.36
CA GLU A 47 -4.46 2.13 2.13
C GLU A 47 -4.75 1.05 1.08
N LEU A 48 -4.11 1.16 -0.10
CA LEU A 48 -4.25 0.16 -1.17
C LEU A 48 -3.77 -1.22 -0.73
N GLY A 49 -2.64 -1.30 -0.03
CA GLY A 49 -2.12 -2.59 0.45
C GLY A 49 -3.06 -3.27 1.44
N LYS A 50 -3.74 -2.50 2.31
CA LYS A 50 -4.73 -3.04 3.25
C LYS A 50 -5.99 -3.49 2.54
N GLU A 51 -6.51 -2.70 1.61
CA GLU A 51 -7.72 -3.06 0.87
C GLU A 51 -7.55 -4.35 0.08
N LEU A 52 -6.49 -4.42 -0.74
CA LEU A 52 -6.14 -5.62 -1.52
C LEU A 52 -5.90 -6.83 -0.61
N GLY A 53 -5.12 -6.67 0.46
CA GLY A 53 -4.84 -7.77 1.37
C GLY A 53 -6.09 -8.30 2.10
N ILE A 54 -7.05 -7.43 2.44
CA ILE A 54 -8.31 -7.84 3.05
C ILE A 54 -9.21 -8.56 2.05
N GLU A 55 -9.27 -8.08 0.80
CA GLU A 55 -10.06 -8.71 -0.26
C GLU A 55 -9.53 -10.11 -0.59
N GLU A 56 -8.23 -10.23 -0.90
CA GLU A 56 -7.57 -11.50 -1.18
C GLU A 56 -7.69 -12.46 0.01
N GLY A 57 -7.47 -11.97 1.24
CA GLY A 57 -7.60 -12.78 2.45
C GLY A 57 -9.01 -13.29 2.70
N LYS A 58 -10.05 -12.51 2.38
CA LYS A 58 -11.44 -12.95 2.49
C LYS A 58 -11.80 -14.01 1.45
N GLU A 59 -11.33 -13.87 0.22
CA GLU A 59 -11.57 -14.88 -0.82
C GLU A 59 -10.86 -16.19 -0.50
N LEU A 60 -9.58 -16.13 -0.15
CA LEU A 60 -8.81 -17.30 0.26
C LEU A 60 -9.42 -17.97 1.49
N GLY A 61 -9.81 -17.19 2.50
CA GLY A 61 -10.44 -17.71 3.71
C GLY A 61 -11.79 -18.39 3.45
N LYS A 62 -12.61 -17.85 2.53
CA LYS A 62 -13.86 -18.52 2.10
C LYS A 62 -13.58 -19.84 1.41
N GLU A 63 -12.59 -19.90 0.54
CA GLU A 63 -12.25 -21.11 -0.19
C GLU A 63 -11.70 -22.20 0.74
N LEU A 64 -10.72 -21.86 1.59
CA LEU A 64 -10.20 -22.76 2.62
C LEU A 64 -11.29 -23.27 3.56
N GLY A 65 -12.23 -22.40 3.95
CA GLY A 65 -13.36 -22.79 4.80
C GLY A 65 -14.33 -23.78 4.13
N LYS A 66 -14.55 -23.65 2.82
CA LYS A 66 -15.34 -24.65 2.06
C LYS A 66 -14.61 -26.00 2.01
N GLU A 67 -13.31 -25.98 1.69
CA GLU A 67 -12.51 -27.21 1.64
C GLU A 67 -12.45 -27.91 3.00
N GLU A 68 -12.23 -27.16 4.07
CA GLU A 68 -12.24 -27.69 5.44
C GLU A 68 -13.61 -28.30 5.79
N SER A 69 -14.71 -27.62 5.43
CA SER A 69 -16.06 -28.13 5.64
C SER A 69 -16.30 -29.44 4.90
N ILE A 70 -15.85 -29.55 3.64
CA ILE A 70 -15.92 -30.79 2.84
C ILE A 70 -15.16 -31.92 3.55
N LYS A 71 -13.91 -31.66 3.95
CA LYS A 71 -13.05 -32.65 4.61
C LYS A 71 -13.63 -33.12 5.94
N VAL A 72 -14.13 -32.19 6.76
CA VAL A 72 -14.75 -32.50 8.06
C VAL A 72 -16.02 -33.33 7.86
N MET A 73 -16.91 -32.95 6.94
CA MET A 73 -18.12 -33.71 6.68
C MET A 73 -17.80 -35.12 6.16
N HIS A 74 -16.86 -35.24 5.23
CA HIS A 74 -16.46 -36.55 4.73
C HIS A 74 -15.84 -37.43 5.83
N SER A 75 -15.01 -36.85 6.71
CA SER A 75 -14.43 -37.57 7.86
C SER A 75 -15.49 -38.05 8.86
N ASN A 76 -16.65 -37.38 8.91
CA ASN A 76 -17.81 -37.77 9.71
C ASN A 76 -18.72 -38.80 9.01
N GLY A 77 -18.33 -39.30 7.84
CA GLY A 77 -19.03 -40.38 7.12
C GLY A 77 -20.11 -39.92 6.15
N PHE A 78 -20.17 -38.62 5.83
CA PHE A 78 -21.06 -38.13 4.77
C PHE A 78 -20.45 -38.39 3.39
N ASP A 79 -21.26 -38.85 2.44
CA ASP A 79 -20.82 -39.04 1.05
C ASP A 79 -20.76 -37.72 0.26
N ALA A 80 -20.05 -37.74 -0.86
CA ALA A 80 -19.82 -36.54 -1.68
C ALA A 80 -21.11 -35.91 -2.24
N ASP A 81 -22.14 -36.72 -2.54
CA ASP A 81 -23.43 -36.23 -3.06
C ASP A 81 -24.21 -35.48 -1.98
N PHE A 82 -24.23 -36.00 -0.76
CA PHE A 82 -24.80 -35.32 0.39
C PHE A 82 -24.05 -34.01 0.70
N ILE A 83 -22.71 -34.03 0.72
CA ILE A 83 -21.89 -32.84 1.01
C ILE A 83 -22.12 -31.75 -0.04
N SER A 84 -22.12 -32.10 -1.33
CA SER A 84 -22.42 -31.20 -2.43
C SER A 84 -23.78 -30.50 -2.24
N LYS A 85 -24.82 -31.27 -1.91
CA LYS A 85 -26.17 -30.73 -1.65
C LYS A 85 -26.22 -29.87 -0.39
N ALA A 86 -25.61 -30.32 0.71
CA ALA A 86 -25.64 -29.64 2.00
C ALA A 86 -24.92 -28.28 1.95
N LEU A 87 -23.79 -28.21 1.24
CA LEU A 87 -23.00 -26.98 1.10
C LEU A 87 -23.39 -26.17 -0.16
N SER A 88 -24.32 -26.67 -0.98
CA SER A 88 -24.67 -26.09 -2.28
C SER A 88 -23.44 -25.87 -3.18
N LEU A 89 -22.54 -26.85 -3.18
CA LEU A 89 -21.31 -26.87 -3.95
C LEU A 89 -21.44 -27.83 -5.13
N ASP A 90 -20.67 -27.58 -6.18
CA ASP A 90 -20.58 -28.50 -7.31
C ASP A 90 -20.01 -29.86 -6.88
N LEU A 91 -20.61 -30.94 -7.37
CA LEU A 91 -20.22 -32.30 -6.98
C LEU A 91 -18.80 -32.63 -7.45
N GLU A 92 -18.40 -32.15 -8.63
CA GLU A 92 -17.05 -32.37 -9.16
C GLU A 92 -16.02 -31.63 -8.32
N TYR A 93 -16.33 -30.39 -7.90
CA TYR A 93 -15.50 -29.65 -6.95
C TYR A 93 -15.33 -30.41 -5.63
N VAL A 94 -16.42 -30.93 -5.04
CA VAL A 94 -16.35 -31.72 -3.80
C VAL A 94 -15.47 -32.95 -3.97
N LYS A 95 -15.62 -33.68 -5.07
CA LYS A 95 -14.76 -34.84 -5.38
C LYS A 95 -13.31 -34.44 -5.54
N HIS A 96 -13.03 -33.38 -6.28
CA HIS A 96 -11.67 -32.88 -6.48
C HIS A 96 -10.96 -32.55 -5.16
N VAL A 97 -11.66 -31.89 -4.23
CA VAL A 97 -11.14 -31.59 -2.88
C VAL A 97 -10.86 -32.86 -2.08
N LEU A 98 -11.69 -33.90 -2.23
CA LEU A 98 -11.52 -35.18 -1.54
C LEU A 98 -10.44 -36.07 -2.19
N GLU A 99 -10.18 -35.91 -3.48
CA GLU A 99 -9.16 -36.65 -4.25
C GLU A 99 -7.75 -36.07 -4.05
N ASN A 100 -7.63 -34.75 -3.88
CA ASN A 100 -6.36 -34.03 -3.71
C ASN A 100 -5.82 -34.00 -2.26
N ASN A 101 -5.96 -35.09 -1.51
CA ASN A 101 -5.44 -35.18 -0.14
C ASN A 101 -3.92 -34.97 -0.06
#